data_AF-A0A9D8ASK9-F1
#
_entry.id   AF-A0A9D8ASK9-F1
#
_cell.length_a   1.000
_cell.length_b   1.000
_cell.length_c   1.000
_cell.angle_alpha   90.00
_cell.angle_beta   90.00
_cell.angle_gamma   90.00
#
_symmetry.space_group_name_H-M   'P 1'
#
loop_
_entity.id
_entity.type
_entity.pdbx_description
1 polymer ?
#
loop_
_entity_poly.entity_id
_entity_poly.type
_entity_poly.pdbx_seq_one_letter_code
_entity_poly.pdbx_strand_id
1 'polypeptide(L)'
;MHKQPCEHHAEWMSLAQDGMLNSTQSHLLHAHLASCAPCRAQWEAMAAVSRLFHAAPMVSPGPGFVTRFEARLAYRKEQRRQGMVWLLLGIGVIALGILALPSLIPVLSLTGRMVLPYGVIAYLQGLFDWAYIVFSALMDAAAVLIRHFVTTPAGIACICSAVVAGLLMVAWTRLVVHRMATERVS
;
A
#
# COMPACT_ATOMS: atom_id res chain seq x y z
N MET A 1 23.10 2.07 -39.61
CA MET A 1 22.58 3.23 -38.84
C MET A 1 22.01 2.72 -37.52
N HIS A 2 22.76 2.84 -36.43
CA HIS A 2 22.39 2.30 -35.11
C HIS A 2 21.43 3.27 -34.40
N LYS A 3 20.11 2.99 -34.43
CA LYS A 3 19.06 3.80 -33.77
C LYS A 3 19.00 3.63 -32.25
N GLN A 4 19.41 2.46 -31.74
CA GLN A 4 19.27 2.10 -30.32
C GLN A 4 19.95 3.03 -29.30
N PRO A 5 21.17 3.58 -29.50
CA PRO A 5 21.77 4.46 -28.49
C PRO A 5 21.03 5.80 -28.35
N CYS A 6 20.34 6.27 -29.39
CA CYS A 6 19.65 7.58 -29.35
C CYS A 6 18.34 7.52 -28.55
N GLU A 7 17.64 6.38 -28.51
CA GLU A 7 16.38 6.24 -27.78
C GLU A 7 16.59 6.33 -26.26
N HIS A 8 17.64 5.72 -25.73
CA HIS A 8 17.96 5.79 -24.30
C HIS A 8 18.27 7.23 -23.85
N HIS A 9 18.94 8.02 -24.69
CA HIS A 9 19.23 9.41 -24.38
C HIS A 9 17.99 10.30 -24.40
N ALA A 10 16.94 9.96 -25.16
CA ALA A 10 15.68 10.71 -25.13
C ALA A 10 14.97 10.60 -23.77
N GLU A 11 15.02 9.44 -23.11
CA GLU A 11 14.53 9.27 -21.75
C GLU A 11 15.32 10.14 -20.76
N TRP A 12 16.65 10.17 -20.89
CA TRP A 12 17.50 11.02 -20.06
C TRP A 12 17.24 12.52 -20.29
N MET A 13 16.88 12.94 -21.50
CA MET A 13 16.47 14.32 -21.77
C MET A 13 15.16 14.69 -21.04
N SER A 14 14.20 13.77 -20.92
CA SER A 14 13.00 14.02 -20.14
C SER A 14 13.35 14.13 -18.64
N LEU A 15 14.09 13.17 -18.11
CA LEU A 15 14.52 13.15 -16.72
C LEU A 15 15.36 14.37 -16.33
N ALA A 16 16.18 14.88 -17.26
CA ALA A 16 16.97 16.10 -17.04
C ALA A 16 16.09 17.35 -16.89
N GLN A 17 15.00 17.46 -17.66
CA GLN A 17 14.05 18.58 -17.54
C GLN A 17 13.27 18.54 -16.22
N ASP A 18 12.99 17.34 -15.71
CA ASP A 18 12.31 17.15 -14.43
C ASP A 18 13.25 17.25 -13.22
N GLY A 19 14.56 17.48 -13.43
CA GLY A 19 15.55 17.54 -12.35
C GLY A 19 15.84 16.18 -11.68
N MET A 20 15.45 15.07 -12.31
CA MET A 20 15.55 13.72 -11.75
C MET A 20 16.78 12.93 -12.23
N LEU A 21 17.60 13.52 -13.10
CA LEU A 21 18.79 12.85 -13.65
C LEU A 21 19.97 12.93 -12.67
N ASN A 22 20.71 11.83 -12.49
CA ASN A 22 21.89 11.84 -11.63
C ASN A 22 23.09 12.55 -12.30
N SER A 23 24.10 12.95 -11.53
CA SER A 23 25.25 13.73 -12.05
C SER A 23 26.05 12.96 -13.11
N THR A 24 26.29 11.66 -12.92
CA THR A 24 27.00 10.81 -13.89
C THR A 24 26.25 10.70 -15.21
N GLN A 25 24.94 10.47 -15.16
CA GLN A 25 24.06 10.42 -16.34
C GLN A 25 23.99 11.78 -17.04
N SER A 26 23.96 12.88 -16.29
CA SER A 26 24.00 14.24 -16.86
C SER A 26 25.27 14.48 -17.66
N HIS A 27 26.44 14.06 -17.14
CA HIS A 27 27.70 14.17 -17.88
C HIS A 27 27.69 13.32 -19.16
N LEU A 28 27.21 12.07 -19.08
CA LEU A 28 27.10 11.18 -20.24
C LEU A 28 26.12 11.71 -21.29
N LEU A 29 25.01 12.30 -20.86
CA LEU A 29 24.03 12.94 -21.73
C LEU A 29 24.67 14.12 -22.47
N HIS A 30 25.36 15.03 -21.76
CA HIS A 30 26.04 16.16 -22.38
C HIS A 30 27.13 15.74 -23.37
N ALA A 31 27.89 14.68 -23.05
CA ALA A 31 28.86 14.10 -23.98
C ALA A 31 28.19 13.55 -25.25
N HIS A 32 27.02 12.91 -25.13
CA HIS A 32 26.26 12.45 -26.30
C HIS A 32 25.71 13.61 -27.14
N LEU A 33 25.16 14.65 -26.51
CA LEU A 33 24.64 15.84 -27.20
C LEU A 33 25.74 16.62 -27.96
N ALA A 34 26.99 16.54 -27.51
CA ALA A 34 28.12 17.13 -28.21
C ALA A 34 28.45 16.39 -29.53
N SER A 35 28.30 15.06 -29.55
CA SER A 35 28.65 14.21 -30.71
C SER A 35 27.48 13.94 -31.65
N CYS A 36 26.23 14.03 -31.17
CA CYS A 36 25.03 13.65 -31.91
C CYS A 36 24.15 14.87 -32.27
N ALA A 37 24.29 15.37 -33.49
CA ALA A 37 23.48 16.47 -34.01
C ALA A 37 21.95 16.28 -33.91
N PRO A 38 21.34 15.12 -34.22
CA PRO A 38 19.89 14.97 -34.13
C PRO A 38 19.39 15.01 -32.68
N CYS A 39 20.11 14.41 -31.73
CA CYS A 39 19.77 14.47 -30.32
C CYS A 39 19.90 15.90 -29.75
N ARG A 40 20.89 16.67 -30.21
CA ARG A 40 21.03 18.09 -29.84
C ARG A 40 19.85 18.93 -30.31
N ALA A 41 19.42 18.77 -31.56
CA ALA A 41 18.26 19.48 -32.09
C ALA A 41 16.98 19.16 -31.29
N GLN A 42 16.80 17.89 -30.91
CA GLN A 42 15.67 17.48 -30.07
C GLN A 42 15.73 18.12 -28.67
N TRP A 43 16.90 18.11 -28.04
CA TRP A 43 17.12 18.74 -26.73
C TRP A 43 16.79 20.23 -26.74
N GLU A 44 17.28 20.97 -27.76
CA GLU A 44 17.01 22.40 -27.91
C GLU A 44 15.52 22.70 -28.10
N ALA A 45 14.82 21.86 -28.90
CA ALA A 45 13.38 21.99 -29.10
C ALA A 45 12.59 21.77 -27.78
N MET A 46 12.93 20.73 -27.00
CA MET A 46 12.28 20.49 -25.71
C MET A 46 12.58 21.62 -24.71
N ALA A 47 13.83 22.08 -24.62
CA ALA A 47 14.21 23.17 -23.75
C ALA A 47 13.56 24.51 -24.14
N ALA A 48 13.27 24.74 -25.43
CA ALA A 48 12.50 25.89 -25.87
C ALA A 48 11.05 25.83 -25.37
N VAL A 49 10.40 24.66 -25.48
CA VAL A 49 9.03 24.44 -24.97
C VAL A 49 8.97 24.59 -23.45
N SER A 50 9.91 24.01 -22.72
CA SER A 50 9.98 24.15 -21.26
C SER A 50 10.13 25.62 -20.82
N ARG A 51 10.94 26.40 -21.55
CA ARG A 51 11.07 27.85 -21.31
C ARG A 51 9.76 28.61 -21.58
N LEU A 52 8.99 28.23 -22.61
CA LEU A 52 7.67 28.84 -22.87
C LEU A 52 6.70 28.57 -21.72
N PHE A 53 6.68 27.35 -21.18
CA PHE A 53 5.85 27.03 -20.01
C PHE A 53 6.28 27.76 -18.74
N HIS A 54 7.60 27.93 -18.52
CA HIS A 54 8.10 28.70 -17.38
C HIS A 54 7.88 30.20 -17.52
N ALA A 55 7.85 30.73 -18.74
CA ALA A 55 7.55 32.14 -19.02
C ALA A 55 6.05 32.45 -18.90
N ALA A 56 5.18 31.44 -18.90
CA ALA A 56 3.75 31.64 -18.75
C ALA A 56 3.44 32.22 -17.35
N PRO A 57 2.60 33.26 -17.25
CA PRO A 57 2.25 33.84 -15.96
C PRO A 57 1.54 32.82 -15.08
N MET A 58 2.00 32.68 -13.85
CA MET A 58 1.38 31.78 -12.88
C MET A 58 -0.02 32.30 -12.56
N VAL A 59 -1.05 31.53 -12.92
CA VAL A 59 -2.44 31.91 -12.65
C VAL A 59 -2.70 31.75 -11.15
N SER A 60 -2.96 32.87 -10.47
CA SER A 60 -3.35 32.83 -9.07
C SER A 60 -4.69 32.11 -8.91
N PRO A 61 -4.85 31.23 -7.92
CA PRO A 61 -6.13 30.58 -7.67
C PRO A 61 -7.20 31.64 -7.37
N GLY A 62 -8.42 31.41 -7.87
CA GLY A 62 -9.56 32.29 -7.59
C GLY A 62 -9.83 32.41 -6.08
N PRO A 63 -10.47 33.52 -5.64
CA PRO A 63 -10.72 33.76 -4.23
C PRO A 63 -11.49 32.59 -3.57
N GLY A 64 -11.11 32.26 -2.33
CA GLY A 64 -11.70 31.16 -1.57
C GLY A 64 -11.30 29.75 -2.03
N PHE A 65 -10.31 29.60 -2.92
CA PHE A 65 -9.79 28.27 -3.25
C PHE A 65 -9.21 27.55 -2.02
N VAL A 66 -8.39 28.25 -1.25
CA VAL A 66 -7.74 27.69 -0.05
C VAL A 66 -8.78 27.21 0.96
N THR A 67 -9.79 28.04 1.25
CA THR A 67 -10.85 27.68 2.20
C THR A 67 -11.67 26.47 1.73
N ARG A 68 -12.04 26.41 0.44
CA ARG A 68 -12.74 25.24 -0.13
C ARG A 68 -11.86 23.98 -0.09
N PHE A 69 -10.57 24.12 -0.37
CA PHE A 69 -9.62 23.01 -0.35
C PHE A 69 -9.42 22.46 1.06
N GLU A 70 -9.21 23.34 2.04
CA GLU A 70 -9.05 22.98 3.45
C GLU A 70 -10.32 22.31 4.00
N ALA A 71 -11.51 22.85 3.71
CA ALA A 71 -12.78 22.25 4.10
C ALA A 71 -12.93 20.83 3.53
N ARG A 72 -12.59 20.64 2.24
CA ARG A 72 -12.66 19.32 1.59
C ARG A 72 -11.60 18.36 2.13
N LEU A 73 -10.43 18.85 2.52
CA LEU A 73 -9.37 18.05 3.13
C LEU A 73 -9.76 17.60 4.55
N ALA A 74 -10.31 18.50 5.36
CA ALA A 74 -10.80 18.20 6.71
C ALA A 74 -11.91 17.14 6.66
N TYR A 75 -12.88 17.29 5.76
CA TYR A 75 -13.96 16.33 5.58
C TYR A 75 -13.44 14.93 5.21
N ARG A 76 -12.46 14.84 4.29
CA ARG A 76 -11.85 13.54 3.91
C ARG A 76 -11.07 12.89 5.04
N LYS A 77 -10.38 13.69 5.86
CA LYS A 77 -9.65 13.17 7.04
C LYS A 77 -10.63 12.59 8.07
N GLU A 78 -11.73 13.29 8.32
CA GLU A 78 -12.74 12.85 9.27
C GLU A 78 -13.45 11.56 8.80
N GLN A 79 -13.84 11.48 7.52
CA GLN A 79 -14.44 10.25 6.98
C GLN A 79 -13.52 9.03 7.11
N ARG A 80 -12.21 9.19 6.86
CA ARG A 80 -11.24 8.10 7.04
C ARG A 80 -11.14 7.67 8.51
N ARG A 81 -11.13 8.63 9.43
CA ARG A 81 -11.06 8.36 10.86
C ARG A 81 -12.31 7.63 11.35
N GLN A 82 -13.49 8.07 10.93
CA GLN A 82 -14.75 7.42 11.25
C GLN A 82 -14.80 6.00 10.69
N GLY A 83 -14.43 5.79 9.42
CA GLY A 83 -14.37 4.45 8.82
C GLY A 83 -13.44 3.50 9.60
N MET A 84 -12.29 3.99 10.06
CA MET A 84 -11.36 3.20 10.85
C MET A 84 -11.91 2.85 12.24
N VAL A 85 -12.60 3.79 12.90
CA VAL A 85 -13.25 3.56 14.21
C VAL A 85 -14.37 2.54 14.07
N TRP A 86 -15.23 2.65 13.05
CA TRP A 86 -16.29 1.68 12.78
C TRP A 86 -15.76 0.29 12.45
N LEU A 87 -14.65 0.22 11.70
CA LEU A 87 -13.99 -1.05 11.38
C LEU A 87 -13.42 -1.69 12.66
N LEU A 88 -12.74 -0.92 13.51
CA LEU A 88 -12.21 -1.41 14.79
C LEU A 88 -13.33 -1.84 15.75
N LEU A 89 -14.42 -1.08 15.83
CA LEU A 89 -15.61 -1.47 16.60
C LEU A 89 -16.24 -2.75 16.04
N GLY A 90 -16.39 -2.85 14.72
CA GLY A 90 -16.92 -4.05 14.06
C GLY A 90 -16.07 -5.29 14.35
N ILE A 91 -14.75 -5.18 14.25
CA ILE A 91 -13.82 -6.26 14.63
C ILE A 91 -13.97 -6.61 16.11
N GLY A 92 -14.06 -5.61 16.99
CA GLY A 92 -14.23 -5.82 18.43
C GLY A 92 -15.51 -6.58 18.76
N VAL A 93 -16.64 -6.21 18.14
CA VAL A 93 -17.93 -6.89 18.31
C VAL A 93 -17.87 -8.32 17.76
N ILE A 94 -17.26 -8.54 16.60
CA ILE A 94 -17.10 -9.88 16.02
C ILE A 94 -16.22 -10.76 16.92
N ALA A 95 -15.10 -10.23 17.41
CA ALA A 95 -14.19 -10.96 18.30
C ALA A 95 -14.85 -11.33 19.63
N LEU A 96 -15.59 -10.38 20.23
CA LEU A 96 -16.39 -10.64 21.43
C LEU A 96 -17.50 -11.67 21.16
N GLY A 97 -18.16 -11.59 20.01
CA GLY A 97 -19.18 -12.54 19.58
C GLY A 97 -18.61 -13.96 19.46
N ILE A 98 -17.47 -14.13 18.80
CA ILE A 98 -16.78 -15.43 18.66
C ILE A 98 -16.38 -15.99 20.03
N LEU A 99 -15.90 -15.14 20.94
CA LEU A 99 -15.49 -15.57 22.27
C LEU A 99 -16.68 -15.92 23.17
N ALA A 100 -17.79 -15.19 23.06
CA ALA A 100 -18.97 -15.38 23.89
C ALA A 100 -19.90 -16.50 23.38
N LEU A 101 -19.98 -16.73 22.06
CA LEU A 101 -20.80 -17.77 21.43
C LEU A 101 -20.67 -19.15 22.10
N PRO A 102 -19.47 -19.72 22.30
CA PRO A 102 -19.33 -21.06 22.90
C PRO A 102 -19.81 -21.13 24.35
N SER A 103 -19.85 -20.01 25.07
CA SER A 103 -20.40 -19.95 26.44
C SER A 103 -21.93 -19.83 26.48
N LEU A 104 -22.52 -19.18 25.47
CA LEU A 104 -23.96 -18.93 25.35
C LEU A 104 -24.73 -20.14 24.80
N ILE A 105 -24.14 -20.88 23.85
CA ILE A 105 -24.74 -22.06 23.23
C ILE A 105 -25.18 -23.14 24.26
N PRO A 106 -24.37 -23.53 25.26
CA PRO A 106 -24.78 -24.54 26.23
C PRO A 106 -25.87 -24.05 27.19
N VAL A 107 -25.89 -22.76 27.54
CA VAL A 107 -26.94 -22.17 28.40
C VAL A 107 -28.28 -22.11 27.64
N LEU A 108 -28.24 -21.73 26.37
CA LEU A 108 -29.42 -21.69 25.50
C LEU A 108 -29.95 -23.10 25.21
N SER A 109 -29.06 -24.07 25.00
CA SER A 109 -29.44 -25.47 24.78
C SER A 109 -30.01 -26.12 26.03
N LEU A 110 -29.53 -25.77 27.24
CA LEU A 110 -30.09 -26.24 28.51
C LEU A 110 -31.54 -25.75 28.72
N THR A 111 -31.83 -24.51 28.32
CA THR A 111 -33.17 -23.91 28.42
C THR A 111 -34.11 -24.49 27.35
N GLY A 112 -33.61 -24.70 26.13
CA GLY A 112 -34.36 -25.39 25.06
C GLY A 112 -34.65 -26.86 25.34
N ARG A 113 -33.87 -27.50 26.23
CA ARG A 113 -34.03 -28.89 26.69
C ARG A 113 -35.34 -29.16 27.44
N MET A 114 -35.99 -28.11 27.93
CA MET A 114 -37.30 -28.20 28.60
C MET A 114 -38.48 -28.20 27.63
N VAL A 115 -38.29 -27.79 26.37
CA VAL A 115 -39.38 -27.53 25.40
C VAL A 115 -39.28 -28.39 24.14
N LEU A 116 -38.08 -28.82 23.71
CA LEU A 116 -37.89 -29.58 22.48
C LEU A 116 -37.75 -31.10 22.69
N PRO A 117 -38.31 -31.94 21.78
CA PRO A 117 -38.14 -33.40 21.82
C PRO A 117 -36.65 -33.80 21.69
N TYR A 118 -36.22 -34.73 22.55
CA TYR A 118 -34.83 -35.18 22.73
C TYR A 118 -34.06 -35.48 21.43
N GLY A 119 -34.73 -35.98 20.39
CA GLY A 119 -34.10 -36.28 19.10
C GLY A 119 -33.57 -35.07 18.34
N VAL A 120 -34.24 -33.92 18.44
CA VAL A 120 -33.81 -32.68 17.74
C VAL A 120 -32.59 -32.07 18.43
N ILE A 121 -32.53 -32.18 19.76
CA ILE A 121 -31.42 -31.66 20.57
C ILE A 121 -30.14 -32.48 20.31
N ALA A 122 -30.24 -33.81 20.30
CA ALA A 122 -29.10 -34.68 20.00
C ALA A 122 -28.57 -34.46 18.58
N TYR A 123 -29.46 -34.21 17.61
CA TYR A 123 -29.06 -33.93 16.23
C TYR A 123 -28.33 -32.59 16.09
N LEU A 124 -28.85 -31.53 16.73
CA LEU A 124 -28.19 -30.22 16.73
C LEU A 124 -26.85 -30.25 17.45
N GLN A 125 -26.77 -30.90 18.62
CA GLN A 125 -25.50 -31.05 19.34
C GLN A 125 -24.48 -31.85 18.53
N GLY A 126 -24.89 -32.95 17.90
CA GLY A 126 -24.01 -33.72 17.01
C GLY A 126 -23.51 -32.90 15.82
N LEU A 127 -24.35 -32.04 15.24
CA LEU A 127 -23.96 -31.13 14.16
C LEU A 127 -22.94 -30.09 14.64
N PHE A 128 -23.15 -29.51 15.82
CA PHE A 128 -22.23 -28.53 16.40
C PHE A 128 -20.90 -29.15 16.82
N ASP A 129 -20.91 -30.33 17.44
CA ASP A 129 -19.69 -31.06 17.80
C ASP A 129 -18.90 -31.46 16.55
N TRP A 130 -19.60 -31.94 15.51
CA TRP A 130 -18.95 -32.27 14.24
C TRP A 130 -18.34 -31.03 13.57
N ALA A 131 -19.08 -29.92 13.53
CA ALA A 131 -18.58 -28.66 12.98
C ALA A 131 -17.38 -28.12 13.78
N TYR A 132 -17.41 -28.24 15.10
CA TYR A 132 -16.30 -27.85 15.98
C TYR A 132 -15.06 -28.71 15.73
N ILE A 133 -15.21 -30.04 15.65
CA ILE A 133 -14.10 -30.97 15.38
C ILE A 133 -13.48 -30.71 14.00
N VAL A 134 -14.29 -30.49 12.97
CA VAL A 134 -13.80 -30.18 11.62
C VAL A 134 -13.06 -28.85 11.63
N PHE A 135 -13.61 -27.83 12.29
CA PHE A 135 -12.99 -26.52 12.39
C PHE A 135 -11.68 -26.55 13.19
N SER A 136 -11.63 -27.25 14.33
CA SER A 136 -10.41 -27.39 15.12
C SER A 136 -9.35 -28.18 14.36
N ALA A 137 -9.72 -29.25 13.64
CA ALA A 137 -8.79 -30.03 12.82
C ALA A 137 -8.21 -29.20 11.66
N LEU A 138 -9.03 -28.37 11.01
CA LEU A 138 -8.57 -27.43 9.99
C LEU A 138 -7.60 -26.40 10.57
N MET A 139 -7.91 -25.86 11.75
CA MET A 139 -7.05 -24.90 12.43
C MET A 139 -5.72 -25.52 12.88
N ASP A 140 -5.74 -26.74 13.41
CA ASP A 140 -4.52 -27.46 13.79
C ASP A 140 -3.67 -27.79 12.57
N ALA A 141 -4.28 -28.22 11.46
CA ALA A 141 -3.58 -28.46 10.20
C ALA A 141 -2.94 -27.17 9.67
N ALA A 142 -3.67 -26.05 9.72
CA ALA A 142 -3.14 -24.73 9.34
C ALA A 142 -2.00 -24.29 10.27
N ALA A 143 -2.12 -24.50 11.58
CA ALA A 143 -1.08 -24.17 12.55
C ALA A 143 0.20 -25.01 12.34
N VAL A 144 0.06 -26.29 12.03
CA VAL A 144 1.19 -27.18 11.70
C VAL A 144 1.87 -26.73 10.41
N LEU A 145 1.11 -26.38 9.37
CA LEU A 145 1.64 -25.83 8.11
C LEU A 145 2.39 -24.53 8.34
N ILE A 146 1.83 -23.60 9.11
CA ILE A 146 2.48 -22.33 9.47
C ILE A 146 3.76 -22.60 10.26
N ARG A 147 3.71 -23.48 11.25
CA ARG A 147 4.89 -23.82 12.07
C ARG A 147 5.98 -24.44 11.21
N HIS A 148 5.62 -25.36 10.30
CA HIS A 148 6.57 -26.00 9.41
C HIS A 148 7.18 -25.00 8.41
N PHE A 149 6.36 -24.09 7.90
CA PHE A 149 6.83 -22.99 7.05
C PHE A 149 7.79 -22.06 7.81
N VAL A 150 7.51 -21.71 9.07
CA VAL A 150 8.39 -20.87 9.89
C VAL A 150 9.68 -21.59 10.32
N THR A 151 9.63 -22.90 10.56
CA THR A 151 10.81 -23.69 10.97
C THR A 151 11.71 -24.12 9.81
N THR A 152 11.22 -24.07 8.57
CA THR A 152 12.05 -24.39 7.40
C THR A 152 12.98 -23.22 7.08
N PRO A 153 14.26 -23.48 6.76
CA PRO A 153 15.23 -22.41 6.45
C PRO A 153 14.79 -21.54 5.26
N ALA A 154 13.98 -22.09 4.35
CA ALA A 154 13.35 -21.35 3.25
C ALA A 154 12.30 -20.34 3.73
N GLY A 155 11.48 -20.67 4.73
CA GLY A 155 10.48 -19.74 5.26
C GLY A 155 11.10 -18.63 6.10
N ILE A 156 12.17 -18.92 6.84
CA ILE A 156 12.97 -17.88 7.52
C ILE A 156 13.57 -16.92 6.48
N ALA A 157 14.11 -17.43 5.37
CA ALA A 157 14.62 -16.59 4.28
C ALA A 157 13.52 -15.70 3.65
N CYS A 158 12.31 -16.22 3.46
CA CYS A 158 11.16 -15.44 2.97
C CYS A 158 10.70 -14.36 3.96
N ILE A 159 10.69 -14.66 5.25
CA ILE A 159 10.32 -13.67 6.28
C ILE A 159 11.39 -12.58 6.37
N CYS A 160 12.67 -12.97 6.40
CA CYS A 160 13.77 -12.02 6.40
C CYS A 160 13.77 -11.12 5.15
N SER A 161 13.52 -11.68 3.96
CA SER A 161 13.44 -10.89 2.73
C SER A 161 12.25 -9.93 2.73
N ALA A 162 11.09 -10.35 3.24
CA ALA A 162 9.92 -9.48 3.40
C ALA A 162 10.16 -8.33 4.39
N VAL A 163 10.81 -8.61 5.53
CA VAL A 163 11.17 -7.59 6.53
C VAL A 163 12.19 -6.60 5.95
N VAL A 164 13.22 -7.09 5.27
CA VAL A 164 14.22 -6.23 4.61
C VAL A 164 13.59 -5.36 3.53
N ALA A 165 12.71 -5.93 2.70
CA ALA A 165 11.97 -5.17 1.69
C ALA A 165 11.09 -4.08 2.33
N GLY A 166 10.40 -4.40 3.43
CA GLY A 166 9.60 -3.43 4.18
C GLY A 166 10.44 -2.30 4.78
N LEU A 167 11.58 -2.61 5.40
CA LEU A 167 12.51 -1.62 5.94
C LEU A 167 13.09 -0.71 4.85
N LEU A 168 13.46 -1.29 3.70
CA LEU A 168 13.92 -0.53 2.53
C LEU A 168 12.84 0.43 2.02
N MET A 169 11.58 -0.01 1.97
CA MET A 169 10.47 0.83 1.53
C MET A 169 10.22 2.00 2.50
N VAL A 170 10.31 1.76 3.81
CA VAL A 170 10.20 2.82 4.84
C VAL A 170 11.39 3.77 4.80
N ALA A 171 12.60 3.25 4.62
CA ALA A 171 13.80 4.08 4.51
C ALA A 171 13.74 4.97 3.26
N TRP A 172 13.34 4.41 2.12
CA TRP A 172 13.23 5.13 0.86
C TRP A 172 12.18 6.25 0.94
N THR A 173 11.00 5.95 1.50
CA THR A 173 9.95 6.96 1.70
C THR A 173 10.41 8.09 2.64
N ARG A 174 11.11 7.78 3.74
CA ARG A 174 11.68 8.81 4.62
C ARG A 174 12.72 9.67 3.93
N LEU A 175 13.58 9.07 3.11
CA LEU A 175 14.66 9.77 2.41
C LEU A 175 14.11 10.70 1.32
N VAL A 176 13.10 10.25 0.57
CA VAL A 176 12.37 11.07 -0.41
C VAL A 176 11.67 12.25 0.26
N VAL A 177 10.98 12.01 1.39
CA VAL A 177 10.33 13.09 2.14
C VAL A 177 11.34 14.10 2.70
N HIS A 178 12.48 13.63 3.22
CA HIS A 178 13.53 14.51 3.72
C HIS A 178 14.17 15.35 2.61
N ARG A 179 14.46 14.75 1.44
CA ARG A 179 14.98 15.50 0.28
C ARG A 179 14.02 16.60 -0.18
N MET A 180 12.73 16.28 -0.28
CA MET A 180 11.72 17.27 -0.65
C MET A 180 11.56 18.40 0.38
N ALA A 181 11.87 18.15 1.65
CA ALA A 181 11.85 19.16 2.70
C ALA A 181 13.06 20.10 2.61
N THR A 182 14.24 19.57 2.27
CA THR A 182 15.48 20.37 2.14
C THR A 182 15.49 21.27 0.91
N GLU A 183 14.89 20.84 -0.21
CA GLU A 183 14.84 21.63 -1.45
C GLU A 183 13.82 22.80 -1.41
N ARG A 184 12.93 22.87 -0.41
CA ARG A 184 12.00 24.00 -0.25
C ARG A 184 12.56 25.19 0.54
N VAL A 185 13.73 25.02 1.18
CA VAL A 185 14.29 26.02 2.10
C VAL A 185 15.49 26.77 1.51
N SER A 186 16.00 26.32 0.35
CA SER A 186 17.02 27.02 -0.47
C SER A 186 16.38 27.73 -1.65
#